data_AF-J8Q109-F1
#
_entry.id   AF-J8Q109-F1
#
_cell.length_a   1.000
_cell.length_b   1.000
_cell.length_c   1.000
_cell.angle_alpha   90.00
_cell.angle_beta   90.00
_cell.angle_gamma   90.00
#
_symmetry.space_group_name_H-M   'P 1'
#
loop_
_entity.id
_entity.type
_entity.pdbx_description
1 polymer ?
#
loop_
_entity_poly.entity_id
_entity_poly.type
_entity_poly.pdbx_seq_one_letter_code
_entity_poly.pdbx_strand_id
1 'polypeptide(L)'
;MAEKSIFNEPDVDFHLKLNQQLFHIPYELLSKCIKHTQAVINKETKSLHDHVNTLNEIFENNDVEHDKLALAKITELIRKTDHLEKFLNMQIKSYYEILNRIKKRLEFFHELKDIKSQTTETLHDENNQIARNKLIQWYQCYTNILIGDYLTRNNPIKYNPETNEHWNSGVVFLKQSELDDLIDYDVLLMANRISTSLLNEHDLLPLISWINENKKTLTKKSSILEFQARLQEYIELLKVDNYIDAIVCFQKFLLPFIQSNFTDLKLASGLLIFIKFCNKKKLNSCSNLGFNSEEIKSQNLPMTKDQIFQHFFHKSLPKDTSNPGMNTKNHEKNSLIIPQNGNFERYLNLLDDERWSVLNNLFLKDFYSMYGISQNDPLLIYLSLGISSLKTRDCMHPSDDNEMDKGSETTIVPENETGHLQIFTLHSLKRKNCPVCSETFKPITQVLPFAHHMQSQLFENPVLLPNGNVYDLKKLKKLAKTLKKQNLISLNSGQIMDPVDMKIFCESDSIKMYPT
;
A
#
# COMPACT_ATOMS: atom_id res chain seq x y z
N MET A 1 11.85 -39.34 24.89
CA MET A 1 12.17 -37.96 24.45
C MET A 1 11.27 -37.66 23.28
N ALA A 2 10.29 -36.79 23.48
CA ALA A 2 9.29 -36.46 22.47
C ALA A 2 9.97 -36.01 21.18
N GLU A 3 9.57 -36.61 20.05
CA GLU A 3 9.75 -36.01 18.74
C GLU A 3 9.05 -34.66 18.77
N LYS A 4 9.81 -33.60 19.06
CA LYS A 4 9.34 -32.24 18.91
C LYS A 4 9.01 -32.07 17.43
N SER A 5 7.73 -31.87 17.14
CA SER A 5 7.21 -31.37 15.87
C SER A 5 8.23 -30.46 15.19
N ILE A 6 8.59 -30.81 13.95
CA ILE A 6 9.55 -30.10 13.09
C ILE A 6 9.10 -28.65 12.78
N PHE A 7 7.89 -28.27 13.21
CA PHE A 7 7.43 -26.88 13.25
C PHE A 7 7.14 -26.47 14.70
N ASN A 8 7.86 -25.48 15.21
CA ASN A 8 7.38 -24.64 16.31
C ASN A 8 6.21 -23.81 15.76
N GLU A 9 5.05 -24.46 15.63
CA GLU A 9 3.90 -23.82 15.06
C GLU A 9 3.30 -22.82 16.07
N PRO A 10 3.00 -21.57 15.65
CA PRO A 10 2.32 -20.62 16.53
C PRO A 10 0.94 -21.13 16.96
N ASP A 11 0.54 -20.82 18.19
CA ASP A 11 -0.78 -21.18 18.73
C ASP A 11 -1.92 -20.41 18.03
N VAL A 12 -3.16 -20.88 18.18
CA VAL A 12 -4.37 -20.19 17.68
C VAL A 12 -4.47 -18.78 18.26
N ASP A 13 -4.17 -18.61 19.54
CA ASP A 13 -4.21 -17.30 20.21
C ASP A 13 -3.20 -16.32 19.60
N PHE A 14 -2.06 -16.81 19.13
CA PHE A 14 -1.10 -16.00 18.40
C PHE A 14 -1.70 -15.48 17.08
N HIS A 15 -2.36 -16.36 16.32
CA HIS A 15 -3.05 -15.98 15.07
C HIS A 15 -4.20 -15.00 15.32
N LEU A 16 -4.98 -15.19 16.38
CA LEU A 16 -6.05 -14.25 16.74
C LEU A 16 -5.51 -12.87 17.10
N LYS A 17 -4.44 -12.82 17.91
CA LYS A 17 -3.80 -11.55 18.29
C LYS A 17 -3.23 -10.82 17.09
N LEU A 18 -2.64 -11.55 16.17
CA LEU A 18 -2.08 -11.00 14.93
C LEU A 18 -3.16 -10.47 13.99
N ASN A 19 -4.34 -11.10 13.98
CA ASN A 19 -5.47 -10.75 13.13
C ASN A 19 -6.56 -9.94 13.86
N GLN A 20 -6.25 -9.30 14.98
CA GLN A 20 -7.23 -8.54 15.78
C GLN A 20 -7.94 -7.46 14.94
N GLN A 21 -7.26 -6.90 13.95
CA GLN A 21 -7.79 -5.89 13.03
C GLN A 21 -8.99 -6.40 12.22
N LEU A 22 -9.01 -7.69 11.87
CA LEU A 22 -10.14 -8.32 11.18
C LEU A 22 -11.42 -8.27 12.01
N PHE A 23 -11.36 -8.13 13.33
CA PHE A 23 -12.55 -8.00 14.17
C PHE A 23 -12.86 -6.55 14.56
N HIS A 24 -11.87 -5.65 14.47
CA HIS A 24 -12.03 -4.24 14.81
C HIS A 24 -12.88 -3.49 13.76
N ILE A 25 -12.64 -3.71 12.47
CA ILE A 25 -13.42 -3.08 11.39
C ILE A 25 -14.93 -3.36 11.52
N PRO A 26 -15.39 -4.62 11.58
CA PRO A 26 -16.83 -4.89 11.66
C PRO A 26 -17.43 -4.41 12.99
N TYR A 27 -16.66 -4.39 14.08
CA TYR A 27 -17.10 -3.80 15.34
C TYR A 27 -17.35 -2.29 15.21
N GLU A 28 -16.43 -1.55 14.60
CA GLU A 28 -16.60 -0.11 14.37
C GLU A 28 -17.76 0.20 13.42
N LEU A 29 -17.91 -0.59 12.35
CA LEU A 29 -19.07 -0.48 11.45
C LEU A 29 -20.38 -0.70 12.20
N LEU A 30 -20.47 -1.77 12.98
CA LEU A 30 -21.64 -2.09 13.80
C LEU A 30 -21.95 -0.97 14.80
N SER A 31 -20.93 -0.47 15.51
CA SER A 31 -21.04 0.64 16.47
C SER A 31 -21.54 1.92 15.81
N LYS A 32 -21.01 2.26 14.61
CA LYS A 32 -21.43 3.44 13.84
C LYS A 32 -22.87 3.30 13.36
N CYS A 33 -23.25 2.14 12.81
CA CYS A 33 -24.61 1.86 12.39
C CYS A 33 -25.58 1.97 13.57
N ILE A 34 -25.29 1.34 14.72
CA ILE A 34 -26.17 1.37 15.91
C ILE A 34 -26.41 2.81 16.39
N LYS A 35 -25.34 3.60 16.51
CA LYS A 35 -25.44 5.01 16.92
C LYS A 35 -26.26 5.83 15.92
N HIS A 36 -26.08 5.59 14.62
CA HIS A 36 -26.84 6.27 13.58
C HIS A 36 -28.32 5.88 13.62
N THR A 37 -28.63 4.59 13.64
CA THR A 37 -30.01 4.09 13.76
C THR A 37 -30.70 4.64 15.01
N GLN A 38 -30.03 4.62 16.17
CA GLN A 38 -30.58 5.17 17.41
C GLN A 38 -30.85 6.68 17.31
N ALA A 39 -29.94 7.44 16.67
CA ALA A 39 -30.13 8.87 16.48
C ALA A 39 -31.32 9.17 15.55
N VAL A 40 -31.49 8.40 14.47
CA VAL A 40 -32.63 8.53 13.56
C VAL A 40 -33.94 8.14 14.26
N ILE A 41 -33.97 7.01 14.97
CA ILE A 41 -35.15 6.60 15.75
C ILE A 41 -35.54 7.71 16.74
N ASN A 42 -34.60 8.19 17.55
CA ASN A 42 -34.90 9.25 18.52
C ASN A 42 -35.40 10.54 17.87
N LYS A 43 -34.88 10.90 16.69
CA LYS A 43 -35.32 12.08 15.93
C LYS A 43 -36.73 11.89 15.38
N GLU A 44 -37.00 10.75 14.75
CA GLU A 44 -38.32 10.45 14.18
C GLU A 44 -39.37 10.25 15.28
N THR A 45 -39.05 9.61 16.40
CA THR A 45 -39.97 9.52 17.56
C THR A 45 -40.36 10.89 18.09
N LYS A 46 -39.42 11.84 18.19
CA LYS A 46 -39.74 13.23 18.56
C LYS A 46 -40.62 13.90 17.51
N SER A 47 -40.27 13.79 16.23
CA SER A 47 -41.08 14.34 15.15
C SER A 47 -42.51 13.76 15.17
N LEU A 48 -42.67 12.46 15.39
CA LEU A 48 -43.99 11.82 15.45
C LEU A 48 -44.80 12.35 16.64
N HIS A 49 -44.17 12.52 17.81
CA HIS A 49 -44.83 13.12 18.96
C HIS A 49 -45.30 14.55 18.68
N ASP A 50 -44.47 15.39 18.05
CA ASP A 50 -44.85 16.75 17.66
C ASP A 50 -46.03 16.77 16.67
N HIS A 51 -46.06 15.81 15.74
CA HIS A 51 -47.14 15.68 14.75
C HIS A 51 -48.45 15.21 15.40
N VAL A 52 -48.38 14.30 16.37
CA VAL A 52 -49.54 13.86 17.15
C VAL A 52 -50.08 14.98 18.02
N ASN A 53 -49.22 15.78 18.66
CA ASN A 53 -49.66 16.94 19.44
C ASN A 53 -50.37 17.98 18.55
N THR A 54 -49.80 18.28 17.37
CA THR A 54 -50.44 19.15 16.38
C THR A 54 -51.79 18.58 15.92
N LEU A 55 -51.88 17.26 15.73
CA LEU A 55 -53.12 16.59 15.34
C LEU A 55 -54.20 16.71 16.42
N ASN A 56 -53.81 16.58 17.69
CA ASN A 56 -54.72 16.79 18.82
C ASN A 56 -55.25 18.23 18.87
N GLU A 57 -54.39 19.24 18.63
CA GLU A 57 -54.82 20.65 18.54
C GLU A 57 -55.82 20.87 17.40
N ILE A 58 -55.63 20.21 16.25
CA ILE A 58 -56.57 20.30 15.11
C ILE A 58 -57.93 19.68 15.48
N PHE A 59 -57.93 18.57 16.21
CA PHE A 59 -59.16 17.89 16.63
C PHE A 59 -59.96 18.66 17.70
N GLU A 60 -59.37 19.65 18.39
CA GLU A 60 -60.14 20.52 19.29
C GLU A 60 -61.14 21.42 18.54
N ASN A 61 -60.89 21.65 17.24
CA ASN A 61 -61.75 22.45 16.37
C ASN A 61 -62.73 21.53 15.61
N ASN A 62 -63.99 21.48 16.05
CA ASN A 62 -65.07 20.66 15.46
C ASN A 62 -65.61 21.23 14.13
N ASP A 63 -64.73 21.44 13.14
CA ASP A 63 -65.01 22.01 11.82
C ASP A 63 -64.52 21.08 10.70
N VAL A 64 -65.30 21.00 9.62
CA VAL A 64 -65.02 20.21 8.40
C VAL A 64 -63.69 20.60 7.73
N GLU A 65 -63.27 21.88 7.78
CA GLU A 65 -61.98 22.29 7.24
C GLU A 65 -60.81 21.79 8.11
N HIS A 66 -60.99 21.74 9.42
CA HIS A 66 -60.02 21.15 10.35
C HIS A 66 -59.95 19.63 10.20
N ASP A 67 -61.07 18.96 9.92
CA ASP A 67 -61.08 17.52 9.60
C ASP A 67 -60.28 17.20 8.33
N LYS A 68 -60.38 18.03 7.27
CA LYS A 68 -59.55 17.89 6.07
C LYS A 68 -58.06 18.05 6.38
N LEU A 69 -57.72 19.00 7.26
CA LEU A 69 -56.35 19.26 7.67
C LEU A 69 -55.81 18.11 8.55
N ALA A 70 -56.64 17.54 9.43
CA ALA A 70 -56.33 16.35 10.21
C ALA A 70 -56.07 15.14 9.31
N LEU A 71 -56.91 14.89 8.30
CA LEU A 71 -56.71 13.82 7.31
C LEU A 71 -55.39 13.98 6.53
N ALA A 72 -55.06 15.21 6.12
CA ALA A 72 -53.78 15.50 5.47
C ALA A 72 -52.60 15.20 6.41
N LYS A 73 -52.71 15.56 7.70
CA LYS A 73 -51.67 15.32 8.70
C LYS A 73 -51.51 13.84 9.05
N ILE A 74 -52.60 13.07 9.11
CA ILE A 74 -52.58 11.60 9.25
C ILE A 74 -51.88 10.98 8.05
N THR A 75 -52.16 11.45 6.84
CA THR A 75 -51.48 10.96 5.63
C THR A 75 -49.97 11.24 5.68
N GLU A 76 -49.55 12.40 6.18
CA GLU A 76 -48.14 12.72 6.40
C GLU A 76 -47.50 11.79 7.45
N LEU A 77 -48.20 11.52 8.56
CA LEU A 77 -47.76 10.59 9.61
C LEU A 77 -47.57 9.17 9.08
N ILE A 78 -48.50 8.68 8.26
CA ILE A 78 -48.39 7.37 7.60
C ILE A 78 -47.13 7.34 6.74
N ARG A 79 -46.92 8.33 5.87
CA ARG A 79 -45.72 8.40 5.01
C ARG A 79 -44.41 8.42 5.80
N LYS A 80 -44.36 9.17 6.92
CA LYS A 80 -43.18 9.19 7.79
C LYS A 80 -42.92 7.84 8.45
N THR A 81 -43.98 7.16 8.89
CA THR A 81 -43.90 5.82 9.47
C THR A 81 -43.41 4.80 8.45
N ASP A 82 -43.95 4.82 7.23
CA ASP A 82 -43.50 3.96 6.13
C ASP A 82 -42.02 4.19 5.77
N HIS A 83 -41.58 5.46 5.77
CA HIS A 83 -40.18 5.80 5.53
C HIS A 83 -39.27 5.28 6.64
N LEU A 84 -39.69 5.40 7.91
CA LEU A 84 -38.96 4.85 9.04
C LEU A 84 -38.89 3.33 8.96
N GLU A 85 -39.99 2.65 8.62
CA GLU A 85 -40.01 1.19 8.45
C GLU A 85 -39.03 0.74 7.35
N LYS A 86 -39.06 1.38 6.17
CA LYS A 86 -38.12 1.10 5.08
C LYS A 86 -36.68 1.31 5.50
N PHE A 87 -36.39 2.42 6.20
CA PHE A 87 -35.08 2.71 6.73
C PHE A 87 -34.61 1.61 7.71
N LEU A 88 -35.46 1.21 8.67
CA LEU A 88 -35.12 0.17 9.65
C LEU A 88 -34.87 -1.18 8.98
N ASN A 89 -35.68 -1.57 7.99
CA ASN A 89 -35.48 -2.80 7.23
C ASN A 89 -34.15 -2.79 6.45
N MET A 90 -33.75 -1.65 5.87
CA MET A 90 -32.44 -1.50 5.24
C MET A 90 -31.29 -1.63 6.25
N GLN A 91 -31.44 -1.05 7.45
CA GLN A 91 -30.43 -1.16 8.50
C GLN A 91 -30.30 -2.60 9.02
N ILE A 92 -31.41 -3.32 9.20
CA ILE A 92 -31.41 -4.74 9.59
C ILE A 92 -30.59 -5.58 8.61
N LYS A 93 -30.77 -5.37 7.30
CA LYS A 93 -29.97 -6.08 6.28
C LYS A 93 -28.47 -5.79 6.44
N SER A 94 -28.10 -4.52 6.61
CA SER A 94 -26.70 -4.14 6.82
C SER A 94 -26.11 -4.75 8.11
N TYR A 95 -26.88 -4.80 9.20
CA TYR A 95 -26.44 -5.48 10.43
C TYR A 95 -26.19 -6.96 10.22
N TYR A 96 -27.11 -7.65 9.52
CA TYR A 96 -26.98 -9.07 9.26
C TYR A 96 -25.72 -9.39 8.44
N GLU A 97 -25.41 -8.57 7.43
CA GLU A 97 -24.19 -8.72 6.63
C GLU A 97 -22.92 -8.60 7.49
N ILE A 98 -22.84 -7.59 8.35
CA ILE A 98 -21.69 -7.40 9.26
C ILE A 98 -21.57 -8.56 10.26
N LEU A 99 -22.70 -8.99 10.84
CA LEU A 99 -22.72 -10.11 11.79
C LEU A 99 -22.33 -11.44 11.11
N ASN A 100 -22.76 -11.65 9.87
CA ASN A 100 -22.37 -12.83 9.10
C ASN A 100 -20.85 -12.88 8.87
N ARG A 101 -20.22 -11.75 8.52
CA ARG A 101 -18.75 -11.67 8.39
C ARG A 101 -18.04 -12.01 9.69
N ILE A 102 -18.49 -11.46 10.83
CA ILE A 102 -17.93 -11.80 12.15
C ILE A 102 -18.06 -13.30 12.42
N LYS A 103 -19.24 -13.87 12.17
CA LYS A 103 -19.50 -15.30 12.35
C LYS A 103 -18.57 -16.15 11.47
N LYS A 104 -18.43 -15.82 10.19
CA LYS A 104 -17.53 -16.51 9.25
C LYS A 104 -16.06 -16.46 9.69
N ARG A 105 -15.61 -15.32 10.21
CA ARG A 105 -14.25 -15.18 10.78
C ARG A 105 -14.06 -16.05 12.02
N LEU A 106 -15.06 -16.11 12.91
CA LEU A 106 -14.99 -17.00 14.07
C LEU A 106 -14.92 -18.47 13.64
N GLU A 107 -15.77 -18.89 12.69
CA GLU A 107 -15.74 -20.23 12.10
C GLU A 107 -14.36 -20.57 11.53
N PHE A 108 -13.74 -19.63 10.80
CA PHE A 108 -12.40 -19.80 10.22
C PHE A 108 -11.29 -20.05 11.26
N PHE A 109 -11.29 -19.35 12.41
CA PHE A 109 -10.30 -19.58 13.47
C PHE A 109 -10.66 -20.77 14.37
N HIS A 110 -11.95 -21.11 14.50
CA HIS A 110 -12.38 -22.35 15.15
C HIS A 110 -11.91 -23.58 14.36
N GLU A 111 -11.97 -23.54 13.03
CA GLU A 111 -11.42 -24.60 12.18
C GLU A 111 -9.92 -24.84 12.47
N LEU A 112 -9.13 -23.77 12.59
CA LEU A 112 -7.71 -23.89 12.95
C LEU A 112 -7.51 -24.57 14.31
N LYS A 113 -8.34 -24.21 15.29
CA LYS A 113 -8.31 -24.81 16.63
C LYS A 113 -8.63 -26.31 16.58
N ASP A 114 -9.63 -26.69 15.79
CA ASP A 114 -10.05 -28.09 15.64
C ASP A 114 -9.00 -28.92 14.89
N ILE A 115 -8.32 -28.36 13.89
CA ILE A 115 -7.21 -29.02 13.18
C ILE A 115 -6.04 -29.27 14.15
N LYS A 116 -5.74 -28.32 15.04
CA LYS A 116 -4.63 -28.40 15.99
C LYS A 116 -4.89 -29.36 17.14
N SER A 117 -6.11 -29.41 17.67
CA SER A 117 -6.47 -30.39 18.70
C SER A 117 -6.32 -31.83 18.19
N GLN A 118 -6.79 -32.10 16.96
CA GLN A 118 -6.66 -33.42 16.32
C GLN A 118 -5.20 -33.87 16.12
N THR A 119 -4.29 -32.93 15.88
CA THR A 119 -2.85 -33.20 15.69
C THR A 119 -2.15 -33.57 17.01
N THR A 120 -2.67 -33.09 18.14
CA THR A 120 -2.05 -33.30 19.46
C THR A 120 -2.45 -34.65 20.08
N GLU A 121 -3.58 -35.22 19.68
CA GLU A 121 -4.19 -36.38 20.33
C GLU A 121 -3.92 -37.74 19.64
N THR A 122 -3.37 -37.79 18.42
CA THR A 122 -3.29 -39.05 17.65
C THR A 122 -1.86 -39.51 17.29
N LEU A 123 -1.51 -40.72 17.75
CA LEU A 123 -0.24 -41.44 17.50
C LEU A 123 -0.25 -42.30 16.22
N HIS A 124 -1.19 -42.08 15.29
CA HIS A 124 -1.30 -42.87 14.04
C HIS A 124 -0.88 -42.05 12.81
N ASP A 125 0.03 -42.60 12.02
CA ASP A 125 0.69 -41.91 10.89
C ASP A 125 -0.27 -41.39 9.80
N GLU A 126 -1.35 -42.11 9.49
CA GLU A 126 -2.30 -41.72 8.43
C GLU A 126 -3.18 -40.52 8.83
N ASN A 127 -3.67 -40.50 10.07
CA ASN A 127 -4.48 -39.39 10.59
C ASN A 127 -3.66 -38.09 10.72
N ASN A 128 -2.38 -38.22 11.06
CA ASN A 128 -1.44 -37.10 11.10
C ASN A 128 -1.17 -36.49 9.73
N GLN A 129 -1.16 -37.30 8.66
CA GLN A 129 -1.00 -36.79 7.30
C GLN A 129 -2.24 -36.01 6.83
N ILE A 130 -3.44 -36.48 7.17
CA ILE A 130 -4.70 -35.77 6.85
C ILE A 130 -4.78 -34.44 7.60
N ALA A 131 -4.46 -34.43 8.90
CA ALA A 131 -4.44 -33.21 9.71
C ALA A 131 -3.42 -32.18 9.16
N ARG A 132 -2.22 -32.63 8.77
CA ARG A 132 -1.22 -31.78 8.11
C ARG A 132 -1.72 -31.20 6.78
N ASN A 133 -2.40 -32.00 5.96
CA ASN A 133 -2.96 -31.51 4.70
C ASN A 133 -4.04 -30.44 4.93
N LYS A 134 -4.93 -30.64 5.90
CA LYS A 134 -5.93 -29.63 6.29
C LYS A 134 -5.27 -28.35 6.80
N LEU A 135 -4.21 -28.47 7.60
CA LEU A 135 -3.46 -27.32 8.10
C LEU A 135 -2.81 -26.53 6.95
N ILE A 136 -2.21 -27.22 5.98
CA ILE A 136 -1.65 -26.59 4.77
C ILE A 136 -2.75 -25.85 3.99
N GLN A 137 -3.93 -26.46 3.82
CA GLN A 137 -5.07 -25.83 3.17
C GLN A 137 -5.52 -24.57 3.92
N TRP A 138 -5.60 -24.61 5.26
CA TRP A 138 -5.93 -23.44 6.06
C TRP A 138 -4.92 -22.30 5.86
N TYR A 139 -3.61 -22.59 5.87
CA TYR A 139 -2.58 -21.58 5.61
C TYR A 139 -2.61 -21.05 4.17
N GLN A 140 -2.99 -21.88 3.19
CA GLN A 140 -3.21 -21.42 1.81
C GLN A 140 -4.40 -20.45 1.74
N CYS A 141 -5.52 -20.77 2.39
CA CYS A 141 -6.66 -19.86 2.51
C CYS A 141 -6.27 -18.56 3.21
N TYR A 142 -5.53 -18.64 4.33
CA TYR A 142 -5.03 -17.44 5.02
C TYR A 142 -4.09 -16.61 4.14
N THR A 143 -3.22 -17.25 3.35
CA THR A 143 -2.36 -16.57 2.39
C THR A 143 -3.18 -15.87 1.30
N ASN A 144 -4.23 -16.51 0.80
CA ASN A 144 -5.15 -15.89 -0.17
C ASN A 144 -5.89 -14.69 0.44
N ILE A 145 -6.25 -14.72 1.72
CA ILE A 145 -6.80 -13.55 2.41
C ILE A 145 -5.80 -12.39 2.38
N LEU A 146 -4.53 -12.64 2.70
CA LEU A 146 -3.47 -11.62 2.67
C LEU A 146 -3.22 -11.06 1.25
N ILE A 147 -3.28 -11.92 0.23
CA ILE A 147 -3.17 -11.52 -1.18
C ILE A 147 -4.38 -10.66 -1.56
N GLY A 148 -5.59 -11.08 -1.20
CA GLY A 148 -6.82 -10.34 -1.49
C GLY A 148 -6.84 -8.96 -0.82
N ASP A 149 -6.40 -8.85 0.43
CA ASP A 149 -6.22 -7.57 1.13
C ASP A 149 -5.25 -6.66 0.39
N TYR A 150 -4.05 -7.15 0.06
CA TYR A 150 -3.02 -6.39 -0.66
C TYR A 150 -3.53 -5.89 -2.04
N LEU A 151 -4.13 -6.78 -2.83
CA LEU A 151 -4.67 -6.43 -4.14
C LEU A 151 -5.83 -5.44 -4.04
N THR A 152 -6.66 -5.54 -3.00
CA THR A 152 -7.77 -4.61 -2.78
C THR A 152 -7.29 -3.21 -2.43
N ARG A 153 -6.18 -3.10 -1.68
CA ARG A 153 -5.60 -1.80 -1.29
C ARG A 153 -4.82 -1.11 -2.40
N ASN A 154 -4.01 -1.89 -3.14
CA ASN A 154 -2.97 -1.32 -3.99
C ASN A 154 -3.30 -1.31 -5.49
N ASN A 155 -4.28 -2.10 -5.95
CA ASN A 155 -4.65 -2.09 -7.36
C ASN A 155 -5.77 -1.07 -7.64
N PRO A 156 -5.68 -0.28 -8.72
CA PRO A 156 -6.69 0.73 -9.02
C PRO A 156 -8.03 0.10 -9.39
N ILE A 157 -9.11 0.84 -9.10
CA ILE A 157 -10.46 0.48 -9.52
C ILE A 157 -10.60 0.78 -11.01
N LYS A 158 -10.94 -0.24 -11.79
CA LYS A 158 -11.11 -0.14 -13.24
C LYS A 158 -12.59 -0.07 -13.60
N TYR A 159 -12.92 0.71 -14.61
CA TYR A 159 -14.27 0.76 -15.18
C TYR A 159 -14.33 -0.16 -16.41
N ASN A 160 -15.36 -0.99 -16.46
CA ASN A 160 -15.67 -1.78 -17.65
C ASN A 160 -16.83 -1.11 -18.42
N PRO A 161 -16.58 -0.55 -19.63
CA PRO A 161 -17.62 0.06 -20.46
C PRO A 161 -18.70 -0.92 -20.90
N GLU A 162 -18.38 -2.21 -21.04
CA GLU A 162 -19.31 -3.22 -21.55
C GLU A 162 -20.36 -3.62 -20.51
N THR A 163 -19.95 -3.77 -19.25
CA THR A 163 -20.85 -4.13 -18.16
C THR A 163 -21.36 -2.92 -17.38
N ASN A 164 -20.80 -1.72 -17.64
CA ASN A 164 -21.03 -0.50 -16.86
C ASN A 164 -20.72 -0.69 -15.36
N GLU A 165 -19.76 -1.56 -15.04
CA GLU A 165 -19.39 -1.90 -13.67
C GLU A 165 -17.94 -1.52 -13.37
N HIS A 166 -17.71 -1.09 -12.12
CA HIS A 166 -16.38 -0.91 -11.57
C HIS A 166 -15.90 -2.20 -10.92
N TRP A 167 -14.65 -2.57 -11.19
CA TRP A 167 -14.05 -3.78 -10.62
C TRP A 167 -12.65 -3.50 -10.07
N ASN A 168 -12.31 -4.24 -9.03
CA ASN A 168 -10.97 -4.28 -8.44
C ASN A 168 -10.52 -5.74 -8.43
N SER A 169 -9.27 -5.99 -8.81
CA SER A 169 -8.73 -7.35 -8.93
C SER A 169 -8.73 -8.13 -7.62
N GLY A 170 -8.52 -7.46 -6.48
CA GLY A 170 -8.56 -8.10 -5.17
C GLY A 170 -9.98 -8.56 -4.82
N VAL A 171 -10.99 -7.74 -5.09
CA VAL A 171 -12.40 -8.10 -4.89
C VAL A 171 -12.80 -9.29 -5.78
N VAL A 172 -12.39 -9.27 -7.06
CA VAL A 172 -12.65 -10.40 -7.98
C VAL A 172 -11.99 -11.68 -7.47
N PHE A 173 -10.73 -11.59 -7.05
CA PHE A 173 -9.97 -12.72 -6.50
C PHE A 173 -10.62 -13.30 -5.24
N LEU A 174 -11.06 -12.45 -4.32
CA LEU A 174 -11.72 -12.86 -3.07
C LEU A 174 -13.05 -13.58 -3.34
N LYS A 175 -13.88 -13.05 -4.25
CA LYS A 175 -15.16 -13.66 -4.61
C LYS A 175 -14.98 -14.99 -5.33
N GLN A 176 -14.03 -15.09 -6.25
CA GLN A 176 -13.71 -16.35 -6.94
C GLN A 176 -13.18 -17.42 -5.99
N SER A 177 -12.53 -17.00 -4.90
CA SER A 177 -11.98 -17.89 -3.87
C SER A 177 -12.97 -18.17 -2.73
N GLU A 178 -14.17 -17.58 -2.75
CA GLU A 178 -15.16 -17.65 -1.65
C GLU A 178 -14.62 -17.16 -0.29
N LEU A 179 -13.74 -16.15 -0.31
CA LEU A 179 -13.09 -15.57 0.88
C LEU A 179 -13.57 -14.14 1.19
N ASP A 180 -14.54 -13.63 0.45
CA ASP A 180 -14.99 -12.24 0.54
C ASP A 180 -15.74 -11.94 1.85
N ASP A 181 -16.32 -12.94 2.51
CA ASP A 181 -16.88 -12.82 3.87
C ASP A 181 -15.81 -12.67 4.97
N LEU A 182 -14.55 -13.03 4.69
CA LEU A 182 -13.46 -12.99 5.66
C LEU A 182 -12.73 -11.64 5.69
N ILE A 183 -13.00 -10.72 4.75
CA ILE A 183 -12.36 -9.40 4.63
C ILE A 183 -13.41 -8.32 4.41
N ASP A 184 -13.29 -7.17 5.09
CA ASP A 184 -14.14 -6.00 4.85
C ASP A 184 -13.64 -5.23 3.61
N TYR A 185 -13.69 -5.89 2.46
CA TYR A 185 -13.14 -5.36 1.21
C TYR A 185 -13.82 -4.06 0.77
N ASP A 186 -15.06 -3.81 1.17
CA ASP A 186 -15.79 -2.57 0.91
C ASP A 186 -15.17 -1.35 1.60
N VAL A 187 -14.67 -1.52 2.83
CA VAL A 187 -13.96 -0.47 3.57
C VAL A 187 -12.59 -0.19 2.93
N LEU A 188 -11.89 -1.24 2.53
CA LEU A 188 -10.61 -1.12 1.83
C LEU A 188 -10.79 -0.46 0.46
N LEU A 189 -11.86 -0.82 -0.26
CA LEU A 189 -12.20 -0.23 -1.56
C LEU A 189 -12.58 1.24 -1.45
N MET A 190 -13.24 1.65 -0.35
CA MET A 190 -13.50 3.06 -0.06
C MET A 190 -12.19 3.85 0.10
N ALA A 191 -11.23 3.32 0.85
CA ALA A 191 -9.91 3.95 1.02
C ALA A 191 -9.17 4.05 -0.32
N ASN A 192 -9.15 2.96 -1.09
CA ASN A 192 -8.52 2.90 -2.40
C ASN A 192 -9.16 3.89 -3.38
N ARG A 193 -10.50 3.98 -3.42
CA ARG A 193 -11.22 4.92 -4.28
C ARG A 193 -10.80 6.37 -3.99
N ILE A 194 -10.80 6.77 -2.73
CA ILE A 194 -10.40 8.13 -2.34
C ILE A 194 -8.92 8.34 -2.69
N SER A 195 -8.04 7.39 -2.36
CA SER A 195 -6.61 7.49 -2.67
C SER A 195 -6.33 7.59 -4.16
N THR A 196 -7.01 6.80 -5.00
CA THR A 196 -6.86 6.81 -6.45
C THR A 196 -7.33 8.14 -7.03
N SER A 197 -8.46 8.66 -6.54
CA SER A 197 -8.98 9.95 -6.98
C SER A 197 -8.05 11.12 -6.61
N LEU A 198 -7.41 11.06 -5.44
CA LEU A 198 -6.40 12.05 -5.04
C LEU A 198 -5.12 11.97 -5.89
N LEU A 199 -4.58 10.77 -6.13
CA LEU A 199 -3.28 10.62 -6.78
C LEU A 199 -3.33 10.69 -8.31
N ASN A 200 -4.40 10.16 -8.93
CA ASN A 200 -4.49 10.04 -10.39
C ASN A 200 -5.39 11.10 -11.01
N GLU A 201 -6.52 11.40 -10.38
CA GLU A 201 -7.53 12.31 -10.92
C GLU A 201 -7.38 13.74 -10.39
N HIS A 202 -6.61 13.92 -9.30
CA HIS A 202 -6.52 15.17 -8.55
C HIS A 202 -7.92 15.72 -8.17
N ASP A 203 -8.83 14.83 -7.76
CA ASP A 203 -10.17 15.18 -7.31
C ASP A 203 -10.30 15.06 -5.77
N LEU A 204 -10.75 16.14 -5.15
CA LEU A 204 -10.93 16.28 -3.70
C LEU A 204 -12.35 15.93 -3.24
N LEU A 205 -13.32 15.81 -4.14
CA LEU A 205 -14.72 15.61 -3.78
C LEU A 205 -14.94 14.36 -2.92
N PRO A 206 -14.37 13.17 -3.26
CA PRO A 206 -14.54 11.98 -2.43
C PRO A 206 -13.96 12.16 -1.03
N LEU A 207 -12.79 12.81 -0.93
CA LEU A 207 -12.14 13.10 0.34
C LEU A 207 -12.96 14.07 1.21
N ILE A 208 -13.43 15.17 0.63
CA ILE A 208 -14.23 16.18 1.34
C ILE A 208 -15.54 15.56 1.84
N SER A 209 -16.20 14.74 1.02
CA SER A 209 -17.41 14.03 1.44
C SER A 209 -17.14 13.14 2.65
N TRP A 210 -16.07 12.34 2.59
CA TRP A 210 -15.69 11.47 3.71
C TRP A 210 -15.33 12.26 4.98
N ILE A 211 -14.64 13.40 4.85
CA ILE A 211 -14.32 14.28 5.98
C ILE A 211 -15.59 14.79 6.64
N ASN A 212 -16.58 15.24 5.85
CA ASN A 212 -17.84 15.76 6.38
C ASN A 212 -18.63 14.68 7.16
N GLU A 213 -18.66 13.45 6.65
CA GLU A 213 -19.30 12.32 7.33
C GLU A 213 -18.65 11.94 8.65
N ASN A 214 -17.33 12.09 8.75
CA ASN A 214 -16.53 11.65 9.91
C ASN A 214 -16.00 12.81 10.76
N LYS A 215 -16.51 14.04 10.55
CA LYS A 215 -16.04 15.28 11.19
C LYS A 215 -15.92 15.19 12.71
N LYS A 216 -16.94 14.62 13.38
CA LYS A 216 -16.94 14.45 14.85
C LYS A 216 -15.82 13.54 15.36
N THR A 217 -15.41 12.56 14.57
CA THR A 217 -14.33 11.63 14.92
C THR A 217 -12.98 12.27 14.67
N LEU A 218 -12.85 12.99 13.54
CA LEU A 218 -11.62 13.70 13.17
C LEU A 218 -11.29 14.83 14.15
N THR A 219 -12.30 15.59 14.62
CA THR A 219 -12.09 16.64 15.62
C THR A 219 -11.66 16.07 16.97
N LYS A 220 -12.22 14.94 17.41
CA LYS A 220 -11.76 14.24 18.62
C LYS A 220 -10.30 13.79 18.53
N LYS A 221 -9.86 13.36 17.34
CA LYS A 221 -8.47 12.98 17.07
C LYS A 221 -7.54 14.17 16.80
N SER A 222 -8.06 15.40 16.81
CA SER A 222 -7.32 16.62 16.49
C SER A 222 -6.58 16.55 15.15
N SER A 223 -7.21 15.94 14.13
CA SER A 223 -6.60 15.82 12.80
C SER A 223 -6.60 17.17 12.04
N ILE A 224 -5.50 17.43 11.34
CA ILE A 224 -5.34 18.58 10.42
C ILE A 224 -5.85 18.29 9.00
N LEU A 225 -6.40 17.11 8.73
CA LEU A 225 -6.80 16.66 7.40
C LEU A 225 -7.88 17.55 6.77
N GLU A 226 -8.88 17.98 7.55
CA GLU A 226 -9.90 18.92 7.06
C GLU A 226 -9.24 20.21 6.55
N PHE A 227 -8.34 20.79 7.33
CA PHE A 227 -7.62 21.98 6.92
C PHE A 227 -6.79 21.77 5.65
N GLN A 228 -6.00 20.69 5.59
CA GLN A 228 -5.13 20.43 4.44
C GLN A 228 -5.91 20.16 3.14
N ALA A 229 -7.04 19.45 3.22
CA ALA A 229 -7.92 19.19 2.07
C ALA A 229 -8.56 20.48 1.54
N ARG A 230 -9.06 21.34 2.43
CA ARG A 230 -9.62 22.65 2.04
C ARG A 230 -8.56 23.61 1.50
N LEU A 231 -7.36 23.56 2.05
CA LEU A 231 -6.22 24.31 1.52
C LEU A 231 -5.84 23.82 0.11
N GLN A 232 -5.90 22.51 -0.15
CA GLN A 232 -5.70 21.98 -1.50
C GLN A 232 -6.80 22.46 -2.45
N GLU A 233 -8.07 22.38 -2.04
CA GLU A 233 -9.23 22.88 -2.81
C GLU A 233 -9.04 24.36 -3.20
N TYR A 234 -8.61 25.18 -2.24
CA TYR A 234 -8.26 26.58 -2.48
C TYR A 234 -7.13 26.76 -3.51
N ILE A 235 -6.04 25.99 -3.38
CA ILE A 235 -4.90 26.07 -4.30
C ILE A 235 -5.29 25.67 -5.72
N GLU A 236 -6.08 24.61 -5.88
CA GLU A 236 -6.53 24.16 -7.20
C GLU A 236 -7.47 25.18 -7.86
N LEU A 237 -8.37 25.82 -7.10
CA LEU A 237 -9.18 26.94 -7.61
C LEU A 237 -8.33 28.12 -8.10
N LEU A 238 -7.25 28.43 -7.38
CA LEU A 238 -6.30 29.46 -7.81
C LEU A 238 -5.53 29.06 -9.08
N LYS A 239 -5.13 27.80 -9.22
CA LYS A 239 -4.43 27.31 -10.42
C LYS A 239 -5.28 27.44 -11.69
N VAL A 240 -6.62 27.36 -11.57
CA VAL A 240 -7.58 27.51 -12.68
C VAL A 240 -8.01 28.97 -12.90
N ASP A 241 -7.38 29.95 -12.23
CA ASP A 241 -7.75 31.38 -12.29
C ASP A 241 -9.19 31.68 -11.82
N ASN A 242 -9.83 30.76 -11.07
CA ASN A 242 -11.15 30.98 -10.48
C ASN A 242 -11.04 31.66 -9.10
N TYR A 243 -10.72 32.95 -9.13
CA TYR A 243 -10.44 33.74 -7.93
C TYR A 243 -11.67 33.94 -7.02
N ILE A 244 -12.87 34.02 -7.61
CA ILE A 244 -14.10 34.27 -6.84
C ILE A 244 -14.39 33.09 -5.92
N ASP A 245 -14.42 31.87 -6.47
CA ASP A 245 -14.69 30.68 -5.69
C ASP A 245 -13.53 30.37 -4.73
N ALA A 246 -12.29 30.68 -5.11
CA ALA A 246 -11.14 30.57 -4.19
C ALA A 246 -11.30 31.48 -2.95
N ILE A 247 -11.74 32.73 -3.12
CA ILE A 247 -11.98 33.66 -2.01
C ILE A 247 -13.13 33.15 -1.12
N VAL A 248 -14.21 32.67 -1.73
CA VAL A 248 -15.34 32.08 -0.98
C VAL A 248 -14.88 30.85 -0.19
N CYS A 249 -14.10 29.97 -0.80
CA CYS A 249 -13.51 28.80 -0.14
C CYS A 249 -12.63 29.21 1.06
N PHE A 250 -11.75 30.19 0.86
CA PHE A 250 -10.89 30.73 1.91
C PHE A 250 -11.70 31.28 3.10
N GLN A 251 -12.70 32.11 2.82
CA GLN A 251 -13.53 32.74 3.85
C GLN A 251 -14.38 31.72 4.62
N LYS A 252 -14.98 30.76 3.92
CA LYS A 252 -15.93 29.82 4.51
C LYS A 252 -15.25 28.67 5.23
N PHE A 253 -14.17 28.13 4.67
CA PHE A 253 -13.60 26.86 5.11
C PHE A 253 -12.21 26.98 5.74
N LEU A 254 -11.41 28.00 5.39
CA LEU A 254 -10.06 28.16 5.96
C LEU A 254 -10.04 29.10 7.16
N LEU A 255 -10.80 30.21 7.15
CA LEU A 255 -10.83 31.16 8.28
C LEU A 255 -11.15 30.56 9.65
N PRO A 256 -12.01 29.53 9.80
CA PRO A 256 -12.22 28.88 11.10
C PRO A 256 -10.94 28.33 11.74
N PHE A 257 -9.89 28.05 10.94
CA PHE A 257 -8.60 27.53 11.38
C PHE A 257 -7.55 28.62 11.65
N ILE A 258 -7.93 29.91 11.71
CA ILE A 258 -6.98 31.00 11.89
C ILE A 258 -6.17 30.91 13.19
N GLN A 259 -6.77 30.39 14.27
CA GLN A 259 -6.09 30.21 15.55
C GLN A 259 -5.10 29.04 15.54
N SER A 260 -5.41 27.97 14.80
CA SER A 260 -4.58 26.76 14.75
C SER A 260 -3.48 26.82 13.67
N ASN A 261 -3.76 27.45 12.52
CA ASN A 261 -2.92 27.39 11.32
C ASN A 261 -2.62 28.77 10.71
N PHE A 262 -2.40 29.78 11.56
CA PHE A 262 -2.18 31.17 11.11
C PHE A 262 -1.09 31.32 10.03
N THR A 263 0.04 30.62 10.19
CA THR A 263 1.17 30.69 9.26
C THR A 263 0.79 30.19 7.87
N ASP A 264 0.04 29.09 7.80
CA ASP A 264 -0.43 28.51 6.53
C ASP A 264 -1.46 29.43 5.86
N LEU A 265 -2.38 30.02 6.64
CA LEU A 265 -3.35 30.99 6.11
C LEU A 265 -2.67 32.28 5.59
N LYS A 266 -1.63 32.76 6.29
CA LYS A 266 -0.82 33.89 5.85
C LYS A 266 -0.10 33.57 4.54
N LEU A 267 0.38 32.34 4.39
CA LEU A 267 1.03 31.88 3.16
C LEU A 267 0.02 31.75 2.02
N ALA A 268 -1.14 31.15 2.27
CA ALA A 268 -2.23 30.99 1.30
C ALA A 268 -2.76 32.33 0.79
N SER A 269 -3.01 33.29 1.68
CA SER A 269 -3.41 34.66 1.30
C SER A 269 -2.33 35.40 0.51
N GLY A 270 -1.05 35.16 0.81
CA GLY A 270 0.05 35.65 -0.02
C GLY A 270 0.08 35.00 -1.41
N LEU A 271 -0.21 33.70 -1.49
CA LEU A 271 -0.23 32.95 -2.76
C LEU A 271 -1.24 33.54 -3.75
N LEU A 272 -2.41 33.98 -3.28
CA LEU A 272 -3.41 34.68 -4.11
C LEU A 272 -2.81 35.83 -4.93
N ILE A 273 -1.90 36.60 -4.32
CA ILE A 273 -1.26 37.77 -4.96
C ILE A 273 -0.16 37.31 -5.93
N PHE A 274 0.65 36.32 -5.51
CA PHE A 274 1.87 35.95 -6.23
C PHE A 274 1.70 34.76 -7.19
N ILE A 275 0.54 34.12 -7.29
CA ILE A 275 0.35 32.92 -8.10
C ILE A 275 0.66 33.15 -9.59
N LYS A 276 0.22 34.28 -10.16
CA LYS A 276 0.52 34.65 -11.56
C LYS A 276 2.01 34.78 -11.83
N PHE A 277 2.78 35.21 -10.84
CA PHE A 277 4.24 35.31 -10.93
C PHE A 277 4.89 33.94 -10.79
N CYS A 278 4.44 33.13 -9.83
CA CYS A 278 4.96 31.79 -9.58
C CYS A 278 4.75 30.86 -10.78
N ASN A 279 3.57 30.90 -11.42
CA ASN A 279 3.27 30.11 -12.62
C ASN A 279 4.20 30.48 -13.79
N LYS A 280 4.49 31.77 -13.99
CA LYS A 280 5.46 32.23 -15.00
C LYS A 280 6.88 31.75 -14.70
N LYS A 281 7.26 31.73 -13.42
CA LYS A 281 8.58 31.22 -12.99
C LYS A 281 8.69 29.71 -13.18
N LYS A 282 7.64 28.92 -12.87
CA LYS A 282 7.58 27.46 -13.11
C LYS A 282 7.77 27.14 -14.61
N LEU A 283 7.15 27.92 -15.50
CA LEU A 283 7.33 27.77 -16.95
C LEU A 283 8.78 28.05 -17.40
N ASN A 284 9.41 29.10 -16.84
CA ASN A 284 10.80 29.47 -17.16
C ASN A 284 11.85 28.54 -16.52
N SER A 285 11.54 27.87 -15.40
CA SER A 285 12.42 26.86 -14.80
C SER A 285 12.33 25.52 -15.53
N CYS A 286 11.16 25.15 -16.06
CA CYS A 286 11.03 23.97 -16.93
C CYS A 286 11.76 24.13 -18.27
N SER A 287 11.90 25.36 -18.80
CA SER A 287 12.78 25.62 -19.96
C SER A 287 14.27 25.61 -19.63
N ASN A 288 14.65 25.52 -18.35
CA ASN A 288 16.04 25.53 -17.87
C ASN A 288 16.42 24.21 -17.16
N LEU A 289 15.59 23.16 -17.23
CA LEU A 289 15.95 21.85 -16.70
C LEU A 289 16.94 21.16 -17.64
N GLY A 290 18.23 21.23 -17.29
CA GLY A 290 19.25 20.26 -17.71
C GLY A 290 19.84 20.44 -19.11
N PHE A 291 20.65 21.49 -19.33
CA PHE A 291 21.81 21.31 -20.21
C PHE A 291 22.89 20.63 -19.37
N ASN A 292 22.90 19.30 -19.37
CA ASN A 292 24.02 18.53 -18.86
C ASN A 292 25.26 18.95 -19.66
N SER A 293 26.30 19.38 -18.95
CA SER A 293 27.60 19.79 -19.51
C SER A 293 28.29 18.68 -20.34
N GLU A 294 27.75 17.45 -20.34
CA GLU A 294 28.26 16.30 -21.09
C GLU A 294 27.53 16.02 -22.42
N GLU A 295 26.32 16.55 -22.67
CA GLU A 295 25.60 16.32 -23.94
C GLU A 295 25.98 17.30 -25.07
N ILE A 296 26.66 18.42 -24.76
CA ILE A 296 27.02 19.44 -25.75
C ILE A 296 28.15 18.98 -26.69
N LYS A 297 28.82 17.84 -26.42
CA LYS A 297 29.85 17.32 -27.33
C LYS A 297 29.29 16.57 -28.55
N SER A 298 28.00 16.25 -28.62
CA SER A 298 27.47 15.36 -29.68
C SER A 298 26.31 15.90 -30.52
N GLN A 299 25.78 17.11 -30.26
CA GLN A 299 24.72 17.68 -31.11
C GLN A 299 24.96 19.15 -31.45
N ASN A 300 25.23 19.42 -32.73
CA ASN A 300 25.27 20.76 -33.33
C ASN A 300 23.85 21.37 -33.38
N LEU A 301 23.31 21.80 -32.23
CA LEU A 301 22.12 22.65 -32.20
C LEU A 301 22.55 24.13 -32.10
N PRO A 302 22.01 25.05 -32.92
CA PRO A 302 22.37 26.46 -32.83
C PRO A 302 21.90 27.05 -31.49
N MET A 303 22.85 27.31 -30.59
CA MET A 303 22.57 28.06 -29.36
C MET A 303 22.05 29.45 -29.71
N THR A 304 20.98 29.89 -29.04
CA THR A 304 20.44 31.25 -29.23
C THR A 304 21.42 32.30 -28.70
N LYS A 305 21.41 33.50 -29.30
CA LYS A 305 22.31 34.60 -28.92
C LYS A 305 22.26 34.92 -27.41
N ASP A 306 21.07 34.82 -26.81
CA ASP A 306 20.86 35.02 -25.37
C ASP A 306 21.54 33.92 -24.52
N GLN A 307 21.46 32.66 -24.95
CA GLN A 307 22.12 31.54 -24.26
C GLN A 307 23.65 31.65 -24.34
N ILE A 308 24.19 32.07 -25.50
CA ILE A 308 25.63 32.31 -25.67
C ILE A 308 26.09 33.42 -24.73
N PHE A 309 25.37 34.53 -24.67
CA PHE A 309 25.73 35.65 -23.81
C PHE A 309 25.65 35.28 -22.32
N GLN A 310 24.63 34.51 -21.94
CA GLN A 310 24.48 34.06 -20.57
C GLN A 310 25.53 33.00 -20.18
N HIS A 311 25.92 32.12 -21.10
CA HIS A 311 26.92 31.08 -20.86
C HIS A 311 28.34 31.65 -20.76
N PHE A 312 28.76 32.52 -21.68
CA PHE A 312 30.15 33.01 -21.73
C PHE A 312 30.39 34.26 -20.90
N PHE A 313 29.41 35.14 -20.80
CA PHE A 313 29.59 36.45 -20.15
C PHE A 313 28.80 36.60 -18.86
N HIS A 314 28.01 35.58 -18.47
CA HIS A 314 27.08 35.66 -17.35
C HIS A 314 26.20 36.92 -17.38
N LYS A 315 25.87 37.39 -18.60
CA LYS A 315 25.06 38.59 -18.85
C LYS A 315 23.92 38.27 -19.81
N SER A 316 22.76 38.87 -19.57
CA SER A 316 21.65 38.88 -20.51
C SER A 316 21.77 40.05 -21.48
N LEU A 317 21.39 39.85 -22.73
CA LEU A 317 21.28 40.95 -23.69
C LEU A 317 20.14 41.90 -23.28
N PRO A 318 20.32 43.23 -23.41
CA PRO A 318 19.23 44.17 -23.24
C PRO A 318 18.11 43.84 -24.23
N LYS A 319 16.85 43.79 -23.76
CA LYS A 319 15.71 43.67 -24.66
C LYS A 319 15.55 44.99 -25.41
N ASP A 320 15.75 44.99 -26.72
CA ASP A 320 15.54 46.16 -27.57
C ASP A 320 14.08 46.62 -27.48
N THR A 321 13.85 47.77 -26.85
CA THR A 321 12.53 48.44 -26.78
C THR A 321 12.43 49.62 -27.76
N SER A 322 13.42 49.79 -28.64
CA SER A 322 13.45 50.88 -29.62
C SER A 322 12.65 50.56 -30.87
N ASN A 323 11.31 50.61 -30.74
CA ASN A 323 10.37 51.09 -31.77
C ASN A 323 8.95 51.18 -31.16
N PRO A 324 8.54 52.34 -30.62
CA PRO A 324 7.15 52.61 -30.25
C PRO A 324 6.39 53.05 -31.50
N GLY A 325 6.03 52.11 -32.37
CA GLY A 325 5.27 52.40 -33.58
C GLY A 325 4.48 51.19 -34.04
N MET A 326 3.15 51.28 -33.90
CA MET A 326 2.12 50.34 -34.39
C MET A 326 1.94 49.01 -33.62
N ASN A 327 1.24 49.07 -32.49
CA ASN A 327 -0.17 48.67 -32.42
C ASN A 327 -0.65 48.67 -30.97
N THR A 328 -1.50 49.63 -30.67
CA THR A 328 -2.30 49.76 -29.46
C THR A 328 -3.27 48.57 -29.35
N LYS A 329 -2.98 47.64 -28.43
CA LYS A 329 -3.92 46.83 -27.62
C LYS A 329 -3.09 45.81 -26.82
N ASN A 330 -2.39 46.29 -25.78
CA ASN A 330 -1.87 45.48 -24.67
C ASN A 330 -1.31 46.41 -23.58
N HIS A 331 -2.11 47.40 -23.18
CA HIS A 331 -1.86 48.13 -21.93
C HIS A 331 -2.43 47.31 -20.78
N GLU A 332 -1.65 46.35 -20.31
CA GLU A 332 -1.72 45.85 -18.92
C GLU A 332 -0.43 45.09 -18.56
N LYS A 333 0.72 45.64 -18.97
CA LYS A 333 2.00 45.34 -18.32
C LYS A 333 2.16 46.30 -17.15
N ASN A 334 1.42 46.03 -16.07
CA ASN A 334 1.79 46.58 -14.78
C ASN A 334 3.18 46.06 -14.44
N SER A 335 4.10 47.00 -14.45
CA SER A 335 5.39 47.00 -13.77
C SER A 335 5.20 46.60 -12.31
N LEU A 336 5.08 45.30 -12.05
CA LEU A 336 5.37 44.74 -10.75
C LEU A 336 6.87 44.47 -10.73
N ILE A 337 7.56 45.42 -10.10
CA ILE A 337 8.87 45.32 -9.47
C ILE A 337 9.30 43.85 -9.36
N ILE A 338 10.29 43.44 -10.14
CA ILE A 338 10.97 42.15 -9.94
C ILE A 338 11.75 42.31 -8.64
N PRO A 339 11.32 41.73 -7.50
CA PRO A 339 12.16 41.74 -6.33
C PRO A 339 13.25 40.71 -6.65
N GLN A 340 14.46 41.17 -6.94
CA GLN A 340 15.60 40.31 -7.23
C GLN A 340 16.01 39.41 -6.05
N ASN A 341 15.27 39.36 -4.93
CA ASN A 341 15.54 38.51 -3.77
C ASN A 341 14.27 38.18 -2.95
N GLY A 342 13.21 37.70 -3.58
CA GLY A 342 12.09 37.09 -2.86
C GLY A 342 12.29 35.58 -2.69
N ASN A 343 12.29 35.05 -1.46
CA ASN A 343 12.19 33.61 -1.20
C ASN A 343 10.79 33.12 -1.62
N PHE A 344 10.58 32.96 -2.94
CA PHE A 344 9.34 32.45 -3.54
C PHE A 344 9.21 30.93 -3.41
N GLU A 345 10.26 30.25 -2.93
CA GLU A 345 10.32 28.81 -2.71
C GLU A 345 9.13 28.30 -1.90
N ARG A 346 8.76 29.00 -0.82
CA ARG A 346 7.56 28.65 -0.01
C ARG A 346 6.24 28.65 -0.78
N TYR A 347 6.11 29.49 -1.81
CA TYR A 347 4.91 29.52 -2.66
C TYR A 347 4.98 28.44 -3.75
N LEU A 348 6.19 28.15 -4.24
CA LEU A 348 6.42 27.05 -5.18
C LEU A 348 6.14 25.69 -4.53
N ASN A 349 6.56 25.49 -3.27
CA ASN A 349 6.28 24.28 -2.50
C ASN A 349 4.78 24.05 -2.27
N LEU A 350 3.96 25.11 -2.20
CA LEU A 350 2.49 24.97 -2.15
C LEU A 350 1.88 24.56 -3.50
N LEU A 351 2.56 24.85 -4.60
CA LEU A 351 2.13 24.52 -5.96
C LEU A 351 2.74 23.21 -6.47
N ASP A 352 3.48 22.50 -5.62
CA ASP A 352 4.10 21.23 -5.94
C ASP A 352 3.06 20.09 -5.90
N ASP A 353 3.22 19.13 -6.81
CA ASP A 353 2.31 18.01 -6.95
C ASP A 353 2.59 16.94 -5.88
N GLU A 354 3.78 16.94 -5.26
CA GLU A 354 4.10 16.10 -4.09
C GLU A 354 3.09 16.32 -2.94
N ARG A 355 2.48 17.51 -2.87
CA ARG A 355 1.45 17.83 -1.88
C ARG A 355 0.23 16.90 -1.96
N TRP A 356 -0.13 16.40 -3.14
CA TRP A 356 -1.18 15.39 -3.29
C TRP A 356 -0.81 14.07 -2.63
N SER A 357 0.45 13.65 -2.77
CA SER A 357 0.97 12.44 -2.12
C SER A 357 0.97 12.60 -0.58
N VAL A 358 1.39 13.76 -0.08
CA VAL A 358 1.34 14.06 1.36
C VAL A 358 -0.09 14.08 1.89
N LEU A 359 -1.02 14.71 1.16
CA LEU A 359 -2.44 14.73 1.52
C LEU A 359 -3.04 13.33 1.54
N ASN A 360 -2.71 12.51 0.54
CA ASN A 360 -3.13 11.12 0.50
C ASN A 360 -2.61 10.31 1.69
N ASN A 361 -1.32 10.44 2.02
CA ASN A 361 -0.72 9.76 3.17
C ASN A 361 -1.38 10.18 4.49
N LEU A 362 -1.71 11.47 4.64
CA LEU A 362 -2.43 11.97 5.81
C LEU A 362 -3.85 11.39 5.88
N PHE A 363 -4.56 11.34 4.75
CA PHE A 363 -5.87 10.70 4.65
C PHE A 363 -5.81 9.22 5.04
N LEU A 364 -4.91 8.44 4.44
CA LEU A 364 -4.76 7.02 4.72
C LEU A 364 -4.41 6.77 6.19
N LYS A 365 -3.55 7.60 6.78
CA LYS A 365 -3.21 7.53 8.20
C LYS A 365 -4.44 7.70 9.10
N ASP A 366 -5.27 8.71 8.85
CA ASP A 366 -6.46 8.96 9.65
C ASP A 366 -7.55 7.93 9.41
N PHE A 367 -7.74 7.52 8.16
CA PHE A 367 -8.68 6.50 7.75
C PHE A 367 -8.32 5.16 8.41
N TYR A 368 -7.09 4.68 8.25
CA TYR A 368 -6.65 3.42 8.84
C TYR A 368 -6.67 3.45 10.37
N SER A 369 -6.29 4.57 10.98
CA SER A 369 -6.42 4.77 12.42
C SER A 369 -7.87 4.71 12.91
N MET A 370 -8.85 5.14 12.10
CA MET A 370 -10.27 5.08 12.46
C MET A 370 -10.78 3.64 12.51
N TYR A 371 -10.36 2.80 11.57
CA TYR A 371 -10.83 1.42 11.46
C TYR A 371 -9.89 0.39 12.10
N GLY A 372 -8.77 0.81 12.68
CA GLY A 372 -7.77 -0.09 13.27
C GLY A 372 -6.98 -0.89 12.23
N ILE A 373 -6.90 -0.38 11.00
CA ILE A 373 -6.22 -1.03 9.88
C ILE A 373 -4.70 -0.76 9.99
N SER A 374 -3.88 -1.77 9.70
CA SER A 374 -2.42 -1.59 9.56
C SER A 374 -2.09 -0.68 8.38
N GLN A 375 -1.18 0.28 8.61
CA GLN A 375 -0.61 1.12 7.54
C GLN A 375 0.31 0.32 6.61
N ASN A 376 0.99 -0.67 7.17
CA ASN A 376 1.84 -1.58 6.40
C ASN A 376 1.02 -2.77 5.94
N ASP A 377 1.24 -3.22 4.72
CA ASP A 377 0.58 -4.39 4.17
C ASP A 377 1.06 -5.68 4.87
N PRO A 378 0.17 -6.44 5.53
CA PRO A 378 0.56 -7.65 6.26
C PRO A 378 1.26 -8.69 5.38
N LEU A 379 0.84 -8.82 4.11
CA LEU A 379 1.48 -9.69 3.13
C LEU A 379 2.97 -9.36 2.95
N LEU A 380 3.29 -8.08 2.77
CA LEU A 380 4.68 -7.62 2.58
C LEU A 380 5.51 -7.82 3.85
N ILE A 381 4.90 -7.62 5.03
CA ILE A 381 5.56 -7.90 6.31
C ILE A 381 5.93 -9.39 6.40
N TYR A 382 4.98 -10.30 6.18
CA TYR A 382 5.28 -11.74 6.24
C TYR A 382 6.29 -12.18 5.20
N LEU A 383 6.19 -11.64 3.98
CA LEU A 383 7.13 -11.95 2.91
C LEU A 383 8.54 -11.48 3.28
N SER A 384 8.67 -10.26 3.81
CA SER A 384 9.97 -9.71 4.24
C SER A 384 10.60 -10.52 5.38
N LEU A 385 9.79 -10.93 6.38
CA LEU A 385 10.24 -11.77 7.49
C LEU A 385 10.65 -13.16 7.01
N GLY A 386 9.82 -13.78 6.17
CA GLY A 386 10.07 -15.11 5.61
C GLY A 386 11.33 -15.14 4.75
N ILE A 387 11.49 -14.17 3.84
CA ILE A 387 12.70 -14.05 3.02
C ILE A 387 13.93 -13.81 3.90
N SER A 388 13.87 -12.90 4.88
CA SER A 388 15.00 -12.61 5.78
C SER A 388 15.42 -13.84 6.58
N SER A 389 14.48 -14.72 6.95
CA SER A 389 14.77 -15.98 7.65
C SER A 389 15.44 -17.04 6.76
N LEU A 390 15.30 -16.94 5.44
CA LEU A 390 15.86 -17.88 4.45
C LEU A 390 17.11 -17.32 3.74
N LYS A 391 17.31 -15.99 3.75
CA LYS A 391 18.39 -15.31 3.02
C LYS A 391 19.72 -15.60 3.72
N THR A 392 20.55 -16.44 3.13
CA THR A 392 21.91 -16.74 3.62
C THR A 392 22.95 -15.94 2.84
N ARG A 393 24.21 -15.92 3.32
CA ARG A 393 25.31 -15.26 2.60
C ARG A 393 25.59 -15.88 1.22
N ASP A 394 25.22 -17.14 1.03
CA ASP A 394 25.29 -17.82 -0.28
C ASP A 394 24.32 -17.23 -1.32
N CYS A 395 23.32 -16.46 -0.88
CA CYS A 395 22.40 -15.75 -1.77
C CYS A 395 23.02 -14.48 -2.37
N MET A 396 24.20 -14.02 -1.92
CA MET A 396 24.87 -12.87 -2.55
C MET A 396 25.40 -13.23 -3.94
N HIS A 397 25.17 -12.34 -4.91
CA HIS A 397 25.83 -12.46 -6.21
C HIS A 397 27.22 -11.83 -6.14
N PRO A 398 28.26 -12.43 -6.77
CA PRO A 398 29.53 -11.75 -7.02
C PRO A 398 29.39 -10.48 -7.90
N SER A 399 28.25 -10.31 -8.55
CA SER A 399 27.93 -9.14 -9.38
C SER A 399 27.20 -8.02 -8.64
N ASP A 400 26.87 -8.21 -7.35
CA ASP A 400 26.18 -7.17 -6.56
C ASP A 400 27.17 -6.12 -5.98
N ASP A 401 28.49 -6.29 -6.19
CA ASP A 401 29.55 -5.35 -5.76
C ASP A 401 29.95 -4.30 -6.83
N ASN A 402 29.19 -4.15 -7.92
CA ASN A 402 29.50 -3.16 -8.97
C ASN A 402 29.02 -1.72 -8.66
N GLU A 403 29.21 -1.24 -7.43
CA GLU A 403 29.13 0.20 -7.13
C GLU A 403 30.41 0.81 -6.54
N MET A 404 31.50 0.06 -6.35
CA MET A 404 32.80 0.65 -6.01
C MET A 404 33.98 -0.04 -6.69
N ASP A 405 34.09 0.03 -8.03
CA ASP A 405 35.39 0.25 -8.66
C ASP A 405 35.24 0.57 -10.16
N LYS A 406 35.27 1.86 -10.52
CA LYS A 406 35.62 2.27 -11.89
C LYS A 406 37.14 2.25 -11.99
N GLY A 407 37.71 1.11 -12.38
CA GLY A 407 39.14 1.06 -12.64
C GLY A 407 39.73 -0.32 -12.88
N SER A 408 39.35 -0.99 -13.97
CA SER A 408 40.24 -1.75 -14.87
C SER A 408 39.44 -2.81 -15.63
N GLU A 409 39.11 -2.50 -16.88
CA GLU A 409 38.84 -3.53 -17.87
C GLU A 409 40.12 -4.36 -18.03
N THR A 410 40.17 -5.52 -17.40
CA THR A 410 41.04 -6.60 -17.86
C THR A 410 40.14 -7.70 -18.37
N THR A 411 40.04 -7.76 -19.69
CA THR A 411 39.46 -8.85 -20.46
C THR A 411 40.27 -10.11 -20.15
N ILE A 412 39.88 -10.86 -19.12
CA ILE A 412 40.41 -12.20 -18.89
C ILE A 412 39.57 -13.13 -19.77
N VAL A 413 40.11 -13.45 -20.94
CA VAL A 413 39.71 -14.64 -21.70
C VAL A 413 39.93 -15.86 -20.78
N PRO A 414 38.89 -16.64 -20.42
CA PRO A 414 39.07 -17.74 -19.50
C PRO A 414 39.48 -19.00 -20.27
N GLU A 415 40.78 -19.31 -20.28
CA GLU A 415 41.34 -20.53 -20.91
C GLU A 415 41.14 -21.82 -20.09
N ASN A 416 40.19 -21.87 -19.15
CA ASN A 416 40.00 -23.06 -18.31
C ASN A 416 38.57 -23.61 -18.39
N GLU A 417 38.40 -24.72 -19.12
CA GLU A 417 37.17 -25.52 -19.18
C GLU A 417 36.61 -25.90 -17.78
N THR A 418 37.47 -25.93 -16.77
CA THR A 418 37.13 -26.18 -15.36
C THR A 418 36.30 -25.06 -14.71
N GLY A 419 36.46 -23.80 -15.15
CA GLY A 419 35.69 -22.66 -14.62
C GLY A 419 34.22 -22.69 -15.06
N HIS A 420 33.96 -23.14 -16.28
CA HIS A 420 32.59 -23.28 -16.80
C HIS A 420 31.83 -24.39 -16.07
N LEU A 421 32.52 -25.48 -15.70
CA LEU A 421 31.95 -26.57 -14.91
C LEU A 421 31.70 -26.14 -13.46
N GLN A 422 32.63 -25.40 -12.83
CA GLN A 422 32.46 -24.83 -11.49
C GLN A 422 31.26 -23.89 -11.39
N ILE A 423 31.11 -22.98 -12.36
CA ILE A 423 29.98 -22.06 -12.42
C ILE A 423 28.70 -22.87 -12.69
N PHE A 424 28.71 -23.83 -13.62
CA PHE A 424 27.52 -24.60 -13.96
C PHE A 424 27.05 -25.54 -12.84
N THR A 425 27.95 -26.25 -12.13
CA THR A 425 27.57 -27.14 -11.02
C THR A 425 27.10 -26.35 -9.81
N LEU A 426 27.79 -25.27 -9.42
CA LEU A 426 27.32 -24.39 -8.33
C LEU A 426 25.99 -23.73 -8.69
N HIS A 427 25.85 -23.20 -9.90
CA HIS A 427 24.62 -22.53 -10.35
C HIS A 427 23.45 -23.51 -10.50
N SER A 428 23.67 -24.70 -11.06
CA SER A 428 22.61 -25.70 -11.30
C SER A 428 22.20 -26.47 -10.05
N LEU A 429 23.09 -26.66 -9.07
CA LEU A 429 22.81 -27.40 -7.84
C LEU A 429 22.37 -26.51 -6.68
N LYS A 430 22.85 -25.26 -6.57
CA LYS A 430 22.49 -24.37 -5.45
C LYS A 430 21.24 -23.52 -5.71
N ARG A 431 20.93 -23.13 -6.96
CA ARG A 431 19.91 -22.10 -7.23
C ARG A 431 18.56 -22.57 -7.75
N LYS A 432 18.44 -23.77 -8.35
CA LYS A 432 17.18 -24.18 -9.00
C LYS A 432 15.96 -24.17 -8.08
N ASN A 433 16.15 -24.32 -6.78
CA ASN A 433 15.05 -24.43 -5.81
C ASN A 433 15.12 -23.39 -4.68
N CYS A 434 16.01 -22.40 -4.75
CA CYS A 434 16.10 -21.37 -3.72
C CYS A 434 15.06 -20.27 -3.97
N PRO A 435 14.03 -20.10 -3.12
CA PRO A 435 13.01 -19.08 -3.34
C PRO A 435 13.58 -17.65 -3.29
N VAL A 436 14.62 -17.42 -2.49
CA VAL A 436 15.30 -16.12 -2.31
C VAL A 436 16.08 -15.71 -3.55
N CYS A 437 16.71 -16.68 -4.23
CA CYS A 437 17.56 -16.43 -5.42
C CYS A 437 16.77 -16.50 -6.74
N SER A 438 15.45 -16.68 -6.69
CA SER A 438 14.63 -16.68 -7.90
C SER A 438 14.60 -15.28 -8.52
N GLU A 439 14.51 -15.20 -9.85
CA GLU A 439 14.48 -13.92 -10.57
C GLU A 439 13.33 -13.03 -10.11
N THR A 440 12.20 -13.63 -9.73
CA THR A 440 11.00 -12.91 -9.25
C THR A 440 11.21 -12.24 -7.90
N PHE A 441 11.92 -12.88 -6.96
CA PHE A 441 12.13 -12.33 -5.62
C PHE A 441 13.42 -11.52 -5.48
N LYS A 442 14.39 -11.70 -6.37
CA LYS A 442 15.70 -11.03 -6.31
C LYS A 442 15.65 -9.51 -6.05
N PRO A 443 14.79 -8.71 -6.72
CA PRO A 443 14.76 -7.26 -6.48
C PRO A 443 14.35 -6.90 -5.05
N ILE A 444 13.43 -7.67 -4.46
CA ILE A 444 12.91 -7.44 -3.11
C ILE A 444 13.89 -7.95 -2.07
N THR A 445 14.66 -9.00 -2.38
CA THR A 445 15.56 -9.65 -1.42
C THR A 445 16.84 -8.86 -1.17
N GLN A 446 17.27 -7.98 -2.10
CA GLN A 446 18.51 -7.20 -1.99
C GLN A 446 18.56 -6.36 -0.70
N VAL A 447 17.49 -5.62 -0.40
CA VAL A 447 17.42 -4.67 0.73
C VAL A 447 17.22 -5.38 2.09
N LEU A 448 16.86 -6.67 2.09
CA LEU A 448 16.53 -7.41 3.31
C LEU A 448 17.77 -7.93 4.06
N PRO A 449 17.74 -8.06 5.39
CA PRO A 449 18.84 -8.60 6.16
C PRO A 449 19.06 -10.10 5.91
N PHE A 450 20.27 -10.57 6.20
CA PHE A 450 20.59 -12.00 6.18
C PHE A 450 20.10 -12.70 7.46
N ALA A 451 19.78 -13.98 7.36
CA ALA A 451 19.41 -14.82 8.48
C ALA A 451 20.56 -14.92 9.49
N HIS A 452 20.26 -14.62 10.76
CA HIS A 452 21.19 -14.83 11.87
C HIS A 452 20.99 -16.23 12.45
N HIS A 453 21.74 -17.21 11.94
CA HIS A 453 21.77 -18.54 12.53
C HIS A 453 22.70 -18.56 13.75
N MET A 454 22.13 -18.51 14.96
CA MET A 454 22.88 -18.56 16.22
C MET A 454 23.31 -19.99 16.61
N GLN A 455 22.68 -21.02 16.03
CA GLN A 455 22.95 -22.42 16.32
C GLN A 455 23.30 -23.15 15.03
N SER A 456 24.44 -23.85 15.04
CA SER A 456 24.82 -24.75 13.94
C SER A 456 23.96 -26.01 14.02
N GLN A 457 23.13 -26.26 13.01
CA GLN A 457 22.42 -27.54 12.89
C GLN A 457 23.32 -28.54 12.14
N LEU A 458 23.73 -29.61 12.83
CA LEU A 458 24.38 -30.75 12.19
C LEU A 458 23.36 -31.59 11.44
N PHE A 459 23.76 -32.11 10.28
CA PHE A 459 22.95 -33.05 9.50
C PHE A 459 22.73 -34.36 10.25
N GLU A 460 21.71 -35.15 9.86
CA GLU A 460 21.48 -36.49 10.43
C GLU A 460 22.69 -37.43 10.28
N ASN A 461 23.45 -37.29 9.20
CA ASN A 461 24.60 -38.14 8.87
C ASN A 461 25.81 -37.29 8.49
N PRO A 462 26.38 -36.50 9.42
CA PRO A 462 27.43 -35.55 9.11
C PRO A 462 28.75 -36.29 8.90
N VAL A 463 29.41 -36.01 7.78
CA VAL A 463 30.75 -36.49 7.44
C VAL A 463 31.65 -35.32 7.12
N LEU A 464 32.85 -35.34 7.70
CA LEU A 464 33.93 -34.40 7.44
C LEU A 464 34.78 -34.95 6.29
N LEU A 465 34.92 -34.17 5.22
CA LEU A 465 35.87 -34.47 4.15
C LEU A 465 37.30 -34.04 4.52
N PRO A 466 38.34 -34.59 3.89
CA PRO A 466 39.75 -34.27 4.22
C PRO A 466 40.14 -32.79 4.12
N ASN A 467 39.37 -31.98 3.40
CA ASN A 467 39.55 -30.53 3.31
C ASN A 467 38.87 -29.74 4.44
N GLY A 468 38.22 -30.40 5.39
CA GLY A 468 37.60 -29.77 6.55
C GLY A 468 36.13 -29.38 6.36
N ASN A 469 35.54 -29.63 5.18
CA ASN A 469 34.13 -29.34 4.93
C ASN A 469 33.22 -30.46 5.45
N VAL A 470 32.08 -30.09 6.05
CA VAL A 470 31.10 -31.04 6.62
C VAL A 470 29.85 -31.11 5.76
N TYR A 471 29.45 -32.33 5.42
CA TYR A 471 28.27 -32.59 4.59
C TYR A 471 27.45 -33.77 5.10
N ASP A 472 26.25 -33.95 4.55
CA ASP A 472 25.47 -35.17 4.72
C ASP A 472 25.93 -36.25 3.73
N LEU A 473 26.38 -37.40 4.26
CA LEU A 473 26.87 -38.52 3.46
C LEU A 473 25.83 -39.03 2.43
N LYS A 474 24.54 -39.09 2.81
CA LYS A 474 23.48 -39.57 1.90
C LYS A 474 23.31 -38.61 0.73
N LYS A 475 23.39 -37.30 0.98
CA LYS A 475 23.27 -36.26 -0.04
C LYS A 475 24.47 -36.25 -0.98
N LEU A 476 25.69 -36.39 -0.45
CA LEU A 476 26.93 -36.53 -1.25
C LEU A 476 26.88 -37.75 -2.19
N LYS A 477 26.42 -38.90 -1.70
CA LYS A 477 26.24 -40.11 -2.53
C LYS A 477 25.21 -39.91 -3.63
N LYS A 478 24.10 -39.24 -3.33
CA LYS A 478 23.06 -38.91 -4.32
C LYS A 478 23.60 -37.96 -5.39
N LEU A 479 24.41 -36.99 -4.99
CA LEU A 479 25.09 -36.08 -5.92
C LEU A 479 26.06 -36.84 -6.83
N ALA A 480 26.96 -37.66 -6.28
CA ALA A 480 27.91 -38.46 -7.06
C ALA A 480 27.20 -39.38 -8.09
N LYS A 481 26.09 -40.02 -7.69
CA LYS A 481 25.24 -40.81 -8.61
C LYS A 481 24.63 -39.95 -9.73
N THR A 482 24.21 -38.73 -9.42
CA THR A 482 23.59 -37.81 -10.39
C THR A 482 24.63 -37.29 -11.39
N LEU A 483 25.82 -36.90 -10.92
CA LEU A 483 26.95 -36.47 -11.74
C LEU A 483 27.42 -37.57 -12.70
N LYS A 484 27.50 -38.81 -12.20
CA LYS A 484 27.81 -39.99 -13.03
C LYS A 484 26.73 -40.27 -14.07
N LYS A 485 25.44 -40.14 -13.70
CA LYS A 485 24.31 -40.35 -14.64
C LYS A 485 24.27 -39.30 -15.75
N GLN A 486 24.66 -38.07 -15.45
CA GLN A 486 24.67 -36.96 -16.40
C GLN A 486 25.97 -36.85 -17.22
N ASN A 487 26.92 -37.79 -17.05
CA ASN A 487 28.24 -37.78 -17.70
C ASN A 487 29.02 -36.46 -17.53
N LEU A 488 28.78 -35.73 -16.44
CA LEU A 488 29.44 -34.46 -16.19
C LEU A 488 30.87 -34.66 -15.66
N ILE A 489 31.11 -35.75 -14.92
CA ILE A 489 32.39 -36.06 -14.26
C ILE A 489 32.59 -37.57 -14.16
N SER A 490 33.81 -38.05 -14.48
CA SER A 490 34.20 -39.47 -14.35
C SER A 490 34.54 -39.81 -12.90
N LEU A 491 33.57 -40.37 -12.17
CA LEU A 491 33.76 -40.86 -10.79
C LEU A 491 33.82 -42.40 -10.75
N ASN A 492 34.89 -42.94 -10.15
CA ASN A 492 35.03 -44.36 -9.88
C ASN A 492 34.09 -44.82 -8.74
N SER A 493 33.86 -46.13 -8.60
CA SER A 493 33.02 -46.68 -7.52
C SER A 493 33.61 -46.32 -6.15
N GLY A 494 32.85 -45.57 -5.34
CA GLY A 494 33.28 -45.13 -4.00
C GLY A 494 33.96 -43.76 -3.95
N GLN A 495 34.05 -43.03 -5.07
CA GLN A 495 34.52 -41.65 -5.07
C GLN A 495 33.36 -40.65 -4.91
N ILE A 496 33.60 -39.63 -4.10
CA ILE A 496 32.69 -38.51 -3.86
C ILE A 496 33.41 -37.21 -4.22
N MET A 497 32.64 -36.20 -4.59
CA MET A 497 33.16 -34.89 -4.97
C MET A 497 32.70 -33.85 -3.96
N ASP A 498 33.61 -33.00 -3.51
CA ASP A 498 33.25 -31.82 -2.74
C ASP A 498 32.49 -30.80 -3.63
N PRO A 499 31.26 -30.39 -3.29
CA PRO A 499 30.48 -29.45 -4.09
C PRO A 499 30.99 -28.00 -4.13
N VAL A 500 31.90 -27.63 -3.25
CA VAL A 500 32.49 -26.28 -3.10
C VAL A 500 33.87 -26.25 -3.76
N ASP A 501 34.77 -27.16 -3.36
CA ASP A 501 36.15 -27.17 -3.84
C ASP A 501 36.35 -28.05 -5.08
N MET A 502 35.34 -28.84 -5.46
CA MET A 502 35.35 -29.73 -6.63
C MET A 502 36.46 -30.81 -6.60
N LYS A 503 37.09 -31.02 -5.44
CA LYS A 503 38.08 -32.08 -5.21
C LYS A 503 37.39 -33.43 -5.06
N ILE A 504 38.00 -34.47 -5.62
CA ILE A 504 37.51 -35.85 -5.55
C ILE A 504 38.18 -36.54 -4.37
N PHE A 505 37.38 -37.15 -3.50
CA PHE A 505 37.82 -37.90 -2.34
C PHE A 505 37.28 -39.32 -2.40
N CYS A 506 37.98 -40.28 -1.78
CA CYS A 506 37.41 -41.59 -1.55
C CYS A 506 36.47 -41.54 -0.34
N GLU A 507 35.35 -42.26 -0.41
CA GLU A 507 34.39 -42.34 0.69
C GLU A 507 35.03 -42.82 2.00
N SER A 508 36.03 -43.70 1.91
CA SER A 508 36.84 -44.20 3.04
C SER A 508 37.55 -43.10 3.82
N ASP A 509 37.83 -41.96 3.17
CA ASP A 509 38.63 -40.89 3.74
C ASP A 509 37.77 -39.89 4.52
N SER A 510 36.45 -40.09 4.51
CA SER A 510 35.50 -39.24 5.23
C SER A 510 35.33 -39.68 6.69
N ILE A 511 35.37 -38.71 7.61
CA ILE A 511 35.24 -38.97 9.06
C ILE A 511 33.82 -38.69 9.48
N LYS A 512 33.13 -39.68 10.06
CA LYS A 512 31.78 -39.47 10.61
C LYS A 512 31.87 -38.59 11.86
N MET A 513 31.11 -37.50 11.85
CA MET A 513 31.03 -36.56 12.97
C MET A 513 29.88 -36.94 13.90
N TYR A 514 30.04 -36.65 15.19
CA TYR A 514 29.00 -36.78 16.20
C TYR A 514 28.81 -35.41 16.88
N PRO A 515 27.56 -34.95 17.10
CA PRO A 515 27.33 -33.74 17.87
C PRO A 515 27.85 -33.93 19.29
N THR A 516 28.74 -33.05 19.74
CA THR A 516 29.19 -32.94 21.14
C THR A 516 28.30 -32.04 21.95
#